data_AF-D0LXT7-F1
#
_entry.id   AF-D0LXT7-F1
#
_cell.length_a   1.000
_cell.length_b   1.000
_cell.length_c   1.000
_cell.angle_alpha   90.00
_cell.angle_beta   90.00
_cell.angle_gamma   90.00
#
_symmetry.space_group_name_H-M   'P 1'
#
loop_
_entity.id
_entity.type
_entity.pdbx_description
1 polymer ?
#
loop_
_entity_poly.entity_id
_entity_poly.type
_entity_poly.pdbx_seq_one_letter_code
_entity_poly.pdbx_strand_id
1 'polypeptide(L)'
;MMKQQRFLTTSLLTLLFALSVALLGACDKSETPAPATADPPPGEPAAAEATEPGTAEEALEAADTVEVSAEGTRFDPAVEVAAIPEGAWMCDMGTVHYASMEKGDGKCPVCTMELTQKGGGEAHTHDGDTHEH
;
A
#
# COMPACT_ATOMS: atom_id res chain seq x y z
N MET A 1 -33.47 -29.96 -7.22
CA MET A 1 -32.45 -30.18 -6.17
C MET A 1 -32.00 -28.85 -5.54
N MET A 2 -32.77 -28.25 -4.62
CA MET A 2 -32.41 -26.95 -4.00
C MET A 2 -32.52 -26.94 -2.47
N LYS A 3 -32.98 -28.04 -1.84
CA LYS A 3 -33.12 -28.11 -0.37
C LYS A 3 -31.81 -28.52 0.34
N GLN A 4 -30.98 -29.39 -0.25
CA GLN A 4 -29.76 -29.88 0.42
C GLN A 4 -28.66 -28.82 0.58
N GLN A 5 -28.50 -27.88 -0.35
CA GLN A 5 -27.49 -26.81 -0.23
C GLN A 5 -27.77 -25.84 0.93
N ARG A 6 -29.04 -25.63 1.29
CA ARG A 6 -29.41 -24.69 2.36
C ARG A 6 -29.18 -25.25 3.77
N PHE A 7 -29.24 -26.57 3.92
CA PHE A 7 -28.98 -27.24 5.20
C PHE A 7 -27.48 -27.46 5.45
N LEU A 8 -26.68 -27.66 4.38
CA LEU A 8 -25.23 -27.81 4.49
C LEU A 8 -24.55 -26.48 4.89
N THR A 9 -24.99 -25.35 4.33
CA THR A 9 -24.38 -24.05 4.59
C THR A 9 -24.70 -23.51 5.99
N THR A 10 -25.89 -23.77 6.51
CA THR A 10 -26.27 -23.38 7.88
C THR A 10 -25.56 -24.21 8.95
N SER A 11 -25.35 -25.51 8.73
CA SER A 11 -24.54 -26.35 9.64
C SER A 11 -23.05 -26.00 9.59
N LEU A 12 -22.52 -25.63 8.41
CA LEU A 12 -21.11 -25.25 8.29
C LEU A 12 -20.82 -23.88 8.92
N LEU A 13 -21.74 -22.91 8.78
CA LEU A 13 -21.59 -21.58 9.39
C LEU A 13 -21.61 -21.62 10.91
N THR A 14 -22.51 -22.41 11.53
CA THR A 14 -22.58 -22.51 13.00
C THR A 14 -21.35 -23.20 13.58
N LEU A 15 -20.78 -24.18 12.86
CA LEU A 15 -19.58 -24.89 13.29
C LEU A 15 -18.31 -24.02 13.17
N LEU A 16 -18.21 -23.19 12.13
CA LEU A 16 -17.15 -22.18 11.98
C LEU A 16 -17.23 -21.09 13.06
N PHE A 17 -18.44 -20.61 13.38
CA PHE A 17 -18.63 -19.56 14.39
C PHE A 17 -18.24 -20.03 15.80
N ALA A 18 -18.55 -21.30 16.15
CA ALA A 18 -18.14 -21.89 17.43
C ALA A 18 -16.62 -22.09 17.54
N LEU A 19 -15.94 -22.39 16.42
CA LEU A 19 -14.48 -22.55 16.39
C LEU A 19 -13.75 -21.21 16.60
N SER A 20 -14.27 -20.12 16.06
CA SER A 20 -13.68 -18.78 16.22
C SER A 20 -13.75 -18.25 17.66
N VAL A 21 -14.82 -18.55 18.40
CA VAL A 21 -14.98 -18.09 19.80
C VAL A 21 -13.99 -18.79 20.74
N ALA A 22 -13.53 -20.00 20.40
CA ALA A 22 -12.57 -20.75 21.22
C ALA A 22 -11.11 -20.23 21.09
N LEU A 23 -10.75 -19.50 20.02
CA LEU A 23 -9.38 -19.02 19.80
C LEU A 23 -9.08 -17.65 20.45
N LEU A 24 -10.08 -16.88 20.87
CA LEU A 24 -9.88 -15.54 21.47
C LEU A 24 -9.74 -15.56 23.02
N GLY A 25 -9.77 -16.75 23.64
CA GLY A 25 -9.76 -16.90 25.11
C GLY A 25 -8.39 -17.06 25.77
N ALA A 26 -7.28 -17.09 25.03
CA ALA A 26 -5.96 -17.32 25.62
C ALA A 26 -4.86 -16.58 24.85
N CYS A 27 -4.52 -15.36 25.29
CA CYS A 27 -3.16 -14.78 25.29
C CYS A 27 -3.21 -13.42 25.99
N ASP A 28 -3.17 -13.51 27.32
CA ASP A 28 -2.88 -12.45 28.28
C ASP A 28 -1.35 -12.24 28.33
N LYS A 29 -0.90 -10.97 28.41
CA LYS A 29 0.30 -10.49 29.15
C LYS A 29 1.53 -9.94 28.40
N SER A 30 1.87 -8.70 28.81
CA SER A 30 3.18 -7.99 28.89
C SER A 30 3.37 -6.84 27.86
N GLU A 31 3.30 -5.53 28.15
CA GLU A 31 3.94 -4.63 29.16
C GLU A 31 5.41 -4.18 28.80
N THR A 32 5.57 -3.08 28.02
CA THR A 32 6.30 -1.77 28.25
C THR A 32 7.78 -1.74 28.80
N PRO A 33 8.67 -0.68 28.66
CA PRO A 33 9.10 0.31 27.63
C PRO A 33 10.66 0.62 27.50
N ALA A 34 11.07 1.44 26.49
CA ALA A 34 12.12 2.52 26.41
C ALA A 34 13.66 2.27 26.67
N PRO A 35 14.63 3.21 26.40
CA PRO A 35 14.88 4.19 25.30
C PRO A 35 16.38 4.32 24.80
N ALA A 36 16.66 5.26 23.87
CA ALA A 36 17.92 5.96 23.50
C ALA A 36 18.97 5.22 22.62
N THR A 37 19.54 5.81 21.55
CA THR A 37 20.54 6.91 21.56
C THR A 37 20.74 7.56 20.16
N ALA A 38 20.94 8.89 20.15
CA ALA A 38 21.55 9.85 19.19
C ALA A 38 22.84 9.35 18.45
N ASP A 39 23.45 9.90 17.39
CA ASP A 39 23.35 10.99 16.36
C ASP A 39 24.57 10.74 15.39
N PRO A 40 24.65 11.27 14.13
CA PRO A 40 25.53 10.76 13.07
C PRO A 40 26.92 11.43 12.98
N PRO A 41 27.77 11.01 12.02
CA PRO A 41 28.66 11.97 11.37
C PRO A 41 28.72 11.87 9.83
N PRO A 42 29.27 12.92 9.18
CA PRO A 42 29.09 13.26 7.77
C PRO A 42 30.24 12.76 6.86
N GLY A 43 30.00 12.76 5.55
CA GLY A 43 31.04 12.50 4.54
C GLY A 43 30.54 12.79 3.12
N GLU A 44 30.89 13.99 2.64
CA GLU A 44 30.64 14.55 1.30
C GLU A 44 31.77 14.12 0.30
N PRO A 45 31.83 14.55 -0.98
CA PRO A 45 31.55 13.73 -2.19
C PRO A 45 32.73 13.59 -3.20
N ALA A 46 32.58 12.75 -4.24
CA ALA A 46 33.28 12.81 -5.54
C ALA A 46 32.59 11.85 -6.55
N ALA A 47 31.80 12.34 -7.52
CA ALA A 47 32.21 12.69 -8.90
C ALA A 47 32.89 11.53 -9.66
N ALA A 48 32.14 10.84 -10.54
CA ALA A 48 32.20 10.95 -12.02
C ALA A 48 32.91 9.68 -12.59
N GLU A 49 32.57 9.03 -13.73
CA GLU A 49 32.01 9.44 -15.01
C GLU A 49 31.32 8.26 -15.74
N ALA A 50 30.62 8.62 -16.81
CA ALA A 50 29.73 7.86 -17.68
C ALA A 50 30.33 6.66 -18.45
N THR A 51 29.46 5.74 -18.85
CA THR A 51 29.47 5.10 -20.18
C THR A 51 28.09 4.47 -20.45
N GLU A 52 27.36 5.06 -21.37
CA GLU A 52 26.38 4.40 -22.28
C GLU A 52 27.05 4.37 -23.69
N PRO A 53 26.53 3.73 -24.78
CA PRO A 53 25.16 3.25 -24.98
C PRO A 53 24.97 1.97 -25.84
N GLY A 54 23.71 1.52 -25.95
CA GLY A 54 23.14 0.82 -27.13
C GLY A 54 22.42 -0.50 -26.78
N THR A 55 21.21 -0.82 -27.25
CA THR A 55 20.27 -0.19 -28.19
C THR A 55 18.93 -0.95 -28.12
N ALA A 56 17.82 -0.19 -27.96
CA ALA A 56 16.42 -0.29 -28.49
C ALA A 56 15.64 -1.63 -28.40
N GLU A 57 14.32 -1.73 -28.18
CA GLU A 57 13.08 -0.95 -28.38
C GLU A 57 12.10 -1.44 -27.28
N GLU A 58 11.25 -0.71 -26.55
CA GLU A 58 10.34 0.41 -26.82
C GLU A 58 10.21 1.21 -25.50
N ALA A 59 10.56 2.51 -25.49
CA ALA A 59 10.42 3.36 -24.29
C ALA A 59 10.09 4.78 -24.72
N LEU A 60 8.81 5.03 -24.93
CA LEU A 60 8.27 6.39 -25.01
C LEU A 60 7.94 6.82 -23.57
N GLU A 61 8.59 7.90 -23.14
CA GLU A 61 8.35 8.66 -21.89
C GLU A 61 8.92 8.10 -20.57
N ALA A 62 10.23 7.92 -20.51
CA ALA A 62 10.96 7.84 -19.24
C ALA A 62 11.12 9.24 -18.61
N ALA A 63 10.05 9.76 -18.03
CA ALA A 63 10.21 10.59 -16.83
C ALA A 63 10.79 9.68 -15.74
N ASP A 64 11.69 10.20 -14.90
CA ASP A 64 12.41 9.53 -13.82
C ASP A 64 11.42 8.82 -12.86
N THR A 65 11.00 7.62 -13.24
CA THR A 65 9.94 6.86 -12.57
C THR A 65 10.59 5.77 -11.72
N VAL A 66 10.13 5.65 -10.49
CA VAL A 66 10.64 4.65 -9.55
C VAL A 66 10.06 3.28 -9.85
N GLU A 67 10.86 2.25 -9.59
CA GLU A 67 10.38 0.87 -9.72
C GLU A 67 9.37 0.57 -8.60
N VAL A 68 8.21 0.05 -9.02
CA VAL A 68 7.13 -0.37 -8.13
C VAL A 68 6.81 -1.84 -8.40
N SER A 69 6.92 -2.67 -7.38
CA SER A 69 6.56 -4.09 -7.45
C SER A 69 5.04 -4.31 -7.36
N ALA A 70 4.57 -5.47 -7.84
CA ALA A 70 3.17 -5.90 -7.71
C ALA A 70 2.76 -6.22 -6.26
N GLU A 71 3.71 -6.66 -5.42
CA GLU A 71 3.48 -6.91 -4.00
C GLU A 71 3.49 -5.62 -3.16
N GLY A 72 3.90 -4.51 -3.76
CA GLY A 72 4.07 -3.23 -3.11
C GLY A 72 5.51 -2.94 -2.71
N THR A 73 5.87 -1.67 -2.82
CA THR A 73 7.18 -1.11 -2.53
C THR A 73 7.01 0.01 -1.51
N ARG A 74 7.78 -0.06 -0.42
CA ARG A 74 7.85 1.01 0.57
C ARG A 74 9.01 1.94 0.21
N PHE A 75 8.75 3.24 0.25
CA PHE A 75 9.74 4.27 0.02
C PHE A 75 10.12 4.94 1.33
N ASP A 76 11.42 4.89 1.67
CA ASP A 76 12.02 5.59 2.79
C ASP A 76 13.37 6.17 2.32
N PRO A 77 13.47 7.48 2.02
CA PRO A 77 12.44 8.51 2.19
C PRO A 77 11.26 8.38 1.21
N ALA A 78 10.14 9.02 1.54
CA ALA A 78 8.98 9.10 0.65
C ALA A 78 9.32 9.85 -0.65
N VAL A 79 8.66 9.47 -1.76
CA VAL A 79 8.91 10.00 -3.10
C VAL A 79 7.76 10.88 -3.59
N GLU A 80 8.00 11.69 -4.61
CA GLU A 80 6.98 12.51 -5.26
C GLU A 80 6.00 11.64 -6.08
N VAL A 81 4.73 12.05 -6.16
CA VAL A 81 3.70 11.38 -6.98
C VAL A 81 4.12 11.30 -8.46
N ALA A 82 4.85 12.30 -8.95
CA ALA A 82 5.35 12.34 -10.32
C ALA A 82 6.28 11.15 -10.64
N ALA A 83 6.99 10.61 -9.66
CA ALA A 83 7.91 9.50 -9.84
C ALA A 83 7.21 8.12 -9.88
N ILE A 84 5.97 8.01 -9.43
CA ILE A 84 5.24 6.74 -9.47
C ILE A 84 4.89 6.38 -10.93
N PRO A 85 5.00 5.13 -11.39
CA PRO A 85 4.56 4.76 -12.73
C PRO A 85 3.03 4.86 -12.87
N GLU A 86 2.55 5.20 -14.07
CA GLU A 86 1.11 5.20 -14.38
C GLU A 86 0.48 3.83 -14.13
N GLY A 87 -0.77 3.82 -13.67
CA GLY A 87 -1.52 2.60 -13.34
C GLY A 87 -1.20 2.00 -11.96
N ALA A 88 -0.13 2.43 -11.30
CA ALA A 88 0.19 2.01 -9.94
C ALA A 88 -0.75 2.63 -8.89
N TRP A 89 -1.03 1.87 -7.84
CA TRP A 89 -1.79 2.26 -6.66
C TRP A 89 -0.83 2.81 -5.62
N MET A 90 -0.98 4.07 -5.24
CA MET A 90 -0.09 4.78 -4.33
C MET A 90 -0.83 5.29 -3.10
N CYS A 91 -0.13 5.34 -1.96
CA CYS A 91 -0.63 6.05 -0.78
C CYS A 91 -0.20 7.51 -0.86
N ASP A 92 -1.09 8.36 -1.37
CA ASP A 92 -0.83 9.79 -1.50
C ASP A 92 -1.16 10.53 -0.19
N MET A 93 -0.13 11.06 0.46
CA MET A 93 -0.24 11.95 1.62
C MET A 93 0.36 13.33 1.32
N GLY A 94 0.47 13.70 0.04
CA GLY A 94 1.32 14.79 -0.45
C GLY A 94 2.71 14.32 -0.87
N THR A 95 3.17 13.19 -0.33
CA THR A 95 4.28 12.37 -0.84
C THR A 95 3.89 10.89 -0.71
N VAL A 96 4.56 10.03 -1.48
CA VAL A 96 4.27 8.60 -1.57
C VAL A 96 5.31 7.81 -0.78
N HIS A 97 4.86 7.17 0.30
CA HIS A 97 5.69 6.26 1.10
C HIS A 97 5.46 4.79 0.75
N TYR A 98 4.44 4.50 -0.06
CA TYR A 98 4.10 3.15 -0.52
C TYR A 98 3.36 3.20 -1.86
N ALA A 99 3.75 2.34 -2.80
CA ALA A 99 3.01 2.10 -4.02
C ALA A 99 3.03 0.62 -4.41
N SER A 100 2.05 0.17 -5.19
CA SER A 100 1.97 -1.18 -5.76
C SER A 100 1.41 -1.14 -7.18
N MET A 101 1.86 -2.04 -8.06
CA MET A 101 1.24 -2.20 -9.38
C MET A 101 -0.16 -2.83 -9.30
N GLU A 102 -0.50 -3.47 -8.18
CA GLU A 102 -1.80 -4.09 -7.96
C GLU A 102 -2.57 -3.39 -6.83
N LYS A 103 -3.90 -3.30 -6.96
CA LYS A 103 -4.75 -2.66 -5.95
C LYS A 103 -4.71 -3.39 -4.60
N GLY A 104 -4.61 -4.72 -4.62
CA GLY A 104 -4.83 -5.56 -3.44
C GLY A 104 -6.16 -5.23 -2.76
N ASP A 105 -6.12 -5.08 -1.43
CA ASP A 105 -7.26 -4.65 -0.60
C ASP A 105 -7.63 -3.16 -0.76
N GLY A 106 -6.92 -2.41 -1.61
CA GLY A 106 -7.10 -0.97 -1.80
C GLY A 106 -6.66 -0.13 -0.60
N LYS A 107 -5.90 -0.72 0.34
CA LYS A 107 -5.42 -0.06 1.55
C LYS A 107 -3.90 -0.17 1.66
N CYS A 108 -3.28 0.90 2.11
CA CYS A 108 -1.86 0.92 2.42
C CYS A 108 -1.59 0.00 3.64
N PRO A 109 -0.68 -0.98 3.54
CA PRO A 109 -0.36 -1.85 4.67
C PRO A 109 0.44 -1.14 5.77
N VAL A 110 0.97 0.06 5.48
CA VAL A 110 1.78 0.84 6.44
C VAL A 110 0.92 1.71 7.34
N CYS A 111 -0.06 2.41 6.77
CA CYS A 111 -0.88 3.40 7.50
C CYS A 111 -2.39 3.13 7.39
N THR A 112 -2.81 2.09 6.68
CA THR A 112 -4.21 1.64 6.53
C THR A 112 -5.12 2.62 5.77
N MET A 113 -4.57 3.68 5.21
CA MET A 113 -5.30 4.62 4.35
C MET A 113 -5.57 4.03 2.96
N GLU A 114 -6.53 4.62 2.24
CA GLU A 114 -6.91 4.17 0.90
C GLU A 114 -5.81 4.48 -0.13
N LEU A 115 -5.62 3.58 -1.09
CA LEU A 115 -4.68 3.78 -2.19
C LEU A 115 -5.41 4.47 -3.36
N THR A 116 -4.71 5.40 -4.00
CA THR A 116 -5.16 6.12 -5.19
C THR A 116 -4.40 5.60 -6.41
N GLN A 117 -5.07 5.32 -7.52
CA GLN A 117 -4.39 4.91 -8.74
C GLN A 117 -3.83 6.12 -9.49
N LYS A 118 -2.56 6.07 -9.89
CA LYS A 118 -1.97 7.08 -10.78
C LYS A 118 -2.51 6.91 -12.20
N GLY A 119 -3.04 7.99 -12.80
CA GLY A 119 -3.65 7.96 -14.13
C GLY A 119 -5.02 7.30 -14.21
N GLY A 120 -5.47 6.64 -13.14
CA GLY A 120 -6.79 6.05 -13.01
C GLY A 120 -7.81 7.10 -12.61
N GLY A 121 -8.40 7.76 -13.60
CA GLY A 121 -9.47 8.74 -13.39
C GLY A 121 -10.75 8.10 -12.83
N GLU A 122 -10.77 7.83 -11.53
CA GLU A 122 -12.01 7.79 -10.75
C GLU A 122 -12.01 9.04 -9.88
N ALA A 123 -12.73 10.05 -10.36
CA ALA A 123 -12.96 11.31 -9.69
C ALA A 123 -13.48 11.06 -8.27
N HIS A 124 -12.76 11.54 -7.26
CA HIS A 124 -13.36 11.93 -6.00
C HIS A 124 -14.40 13.01 -6.31
N THR A 125 -15.64 12.61 -6.60
CA THR A 125 -16.81 13.45 -6.38
C THR A 125 -16.89 13.62 -4.88
N HIS A 126 -16.30 14.70 -4.39
CA HIS A 126 -16.65 15.28 -3.11
C HIS A 126 -18.03 15.91 -3.32
N ASP A 127 -19.08 15.08 -3.21
CA ASP A 127 -20.47 15.55 -3.19
C ASP A 127 -20.57 16.50 -1.99
N GLY A 128 -20.64 17.79 -2.30
CA GLY A 128 -20.57 18.85 -1.30
C GLY A 128 -21.79 18.80 -0.40
N ASP A 129 -21.61 18.26 0.81
CA ASP A 129 -22.57 18.40 1.90
C ASP A 129 -22.66 19.87 2.28
N THR A 130 -23.67 20.54 1.73
CA THR A 130 -24.10 21.88 2.12
C THR A 130 -24.69 21.78 3.52
N HIS A 131 -23.85 22.02 4.53
CA HIS A 131 -24.32 22.32 5.88
C HIS A 131 -24.84 23.77 5.91
N GLU A 132 -26.11 23.94 5.53
CA GLU A 132 -26.84 25.19 5.76
C GLU A 132 -27.23 25.30 7.25
N HIS A 133 -26.87 26.43 7.87
CA HIS A 133 -27.14 26.83 9.24
C HIS A 133 -28.20 27.94 9.28
#